data_AF-A0A8H3ZZ08-F1
#
_entry.id   AF-A0A8H3ZZ08-F1
#
_cell.length_a   1.000
_cell.length_b   1.000
_cell.length_c   1.000
_cell.angle_alpha   90.00
_cell.angle_beta   90.00
_cell.angle_gamma   90.00
#
_symmetry.space_group_name_H-M   'P 1'
#
loop_
_entity.id
_entity.type
_entity.pdbx_description
1 polymer ?
#
loop_
_entity_poly.entity_id
_entity_poly.type
_entity_poly.pdbx_seq_one_letter_code
_entity_poly.pdbx_strand_id
1 'polypeptide(L)'
;MSEYDNVPGGALKLKGGIEKKKKKKNRKEKEKLAALAKEVIEDESKKPIRVVSKTEAEKKFEEIQRKRLEDKVEKAARKSHKERVAELNRKLEEMTEHYDIPKVGPG
;
A
#
# COMPACT_ATOMS: atom_id res chain seq x y z
N MET A 1 -36.96 -1.25 12.91
CA MET A 1 -35.92 -0.49 13.63
C MET A 1 -34.62 -0.68 12.88
N SER A 2 -33.83 0.37 12.65
CA SER A 2 -32.67 0.30 11.76
C SER A 2 -31.45 -0.28 12.48
N GLU A 3 -30.61 -1.04 11.77
CA GLU A 3 -29.41 -1.68 12.33
C GLU A 3 -28.36 -0.69 12.88
N TYR A 4 -28.52 0.62 12.64
CA TYR A 4 -27.58 1.66 13.03
C TYR A 4 -28.01 2.47 14.27
N ASP A 5 -29.17 2.17 14.85
CA ASP A 5 -29.69 2.94 16.00
C ASP A 5 -28.88 2.72 17.29
N ASN A 6 -28.01 1.70 17.35
CA ASN A 6 -27.23 1.34 18.55
C ASN A 6 -25.72 1.58 18.43
N VAL A 7 -25.24 2.39 17.49
CA VAL A 7 -23.80 2.66 17.38
C VAL A 7 -23.37 3.66 18.47
N PRO A 8 -22.50 3.28 19.43
CA PRO A 8 -22.06 4.19 20.48
C PRO A 8 -21.18 5.32 19.90
N GLY A 9 -21.76 6.51 19.75
CA GLY A 9 -21.14 7.70 19.16
C GLY A 9 -20.20 8.48 20.10
N GLY A 10 -19.20 7.83 20.69
CA GLY A 10 -18.24 8.48 21.61
C GLY A 10 -16.80 8.51 21.09
N ALA A 11 -16.12 9.65 21.22
CA ALA A 11 -14.69 9.73 20.92
C ALA A 11 -13.87 8.81 21.85
N LEU A 12 -13.04 7.96 21.25
CA LEU A 12 -12.20 6.98 21.94
C LEU A 12 -11.19 7.65 22.88
N LYS A 13 -11.45 7.59 24.19
CA LYS A 13 -10.53 8.10 25.22
C LYS A 13 -9.39 7.11 25.43
N LEU A 14 -8.30 7.30 24.69
CA LEU A 14 -7.06 6.56 24.91
C LEU A 14 -6.41 7.03 26.23
N LYS A 15 -6.07 6.10 27.12
CA LYS A 15 -5.40 6.38 28.40
C LYS A 15 -3.96 6.85 28.13
N GLY A 16 -3.82 8.15 27.91
CA GLY A 16 -2.56 8.81 27.58
C GLY A 16 -2.81 10.26 27.18
N GLY A 17 -3.20 11.08 28.16
CA GLY A 17 -3.58 12.49 27.96
C GLY A 17 -2.52 13.29 27.20
N ILE A 18 -2.95 13.93 26.11
CA ILE A 18 -2.15 14.92 25.39
C ILE A 18 -2.27 16.25 26.12
N GLU A 19 -1.49 16.42 27.18
CA GLU A 19 -1.17 17.75 27.67
C GLU A 19 -0.29 18.47 26.64
N LYS A 20 -0.54 19.77 26.48
CA LYS A 20 0.02 20.70 25.49
C LYS A 20 1.54 20.99 25.65
N LYS A 21 2.37 19.95 25.80
CA LYS A 21 3.86 20.00 25.83
C LYS A 21 4.55 19.32 24.63
N LYS A 22 3.79 18.82 23.63
CA LYS A 22 4.32 17.96 22.55
C LYS A 22 5.20 18.66 21.49
N LYS A 23 5.16 19.99 21.33
CA LYS A 23 5.91 20.66 20.24
C LYS A 23 7.44 20.68 20.46
N LYS A 24 7.93 20.71 21.72
CA LYS A 24 9.37 20.64 22.04
C LYS A 24 9.93 19.21 22.09
N LYS A 25 9.13 18.19 22.44
CA LYS A 25 9.59 16.78 22.51
C LYS A 25 9.74 16.15 21.12
N ASN A 26 8.80 16.40 20.20
CA ASN A 26 8.89 15.92 18.82
C ASN A 26 10.09 16.51 18.06
N ARG A 27 10.51 17.74 18.37
CA ARG A 27 11.71 18.35 17.77
C ARG A 27 13.00 17.63 18.20
N LYS A 28 13.12 17.26 19.48
CA LYS A 28 14.27 16.50 20.00
C LYS A 28 14.33 15.08 19.44
N GLU A 29 13.18 14.41 19.28
CA GLU A 29 13.14 13.07 18.65
C GLU A 29 13.49 13.15 17.16
N LYS A 30 13.01 14.17 16.44
CA LYS A 30 13.36 14.41 15.03
C LYS A 30 14.84 14.73 14.84
N GLU A 31 15.44 15.52 15.73
CA GLU A 31 16.87 15.82 15.71
C GLU A 31 17.73 14.57 16.02
N LYS A 32 17.30 13.71 16.95
CA LYS A 32 17.96 12.43 17.24
C LYS A 32 17.85 11.44 16.08
N LEU A 33 16.69 11.32 15.45
CA LEU A 33 16.49 10.49 14.26
C LEU A 33 17.32 10.99 13.07
N ALA A 34 17.44 12.31 12.90
CA ALA A 34 18.28 12.89 11.87
C ALA A 34 19.78 12.70 12.14
N ALA A 35 20.21 12.74 13.40
CA ALA A 35 21.59 12.43 13.77
C ALA A 35 21.93 10.95 13.56
N LEU A 36 21.04 10.04 13.99
CA LEU A 36 21.19 8.61 13.78
C LEU A 36 21.21 8.25 12.28
N ALA A 37 20.37 8.89 11.48
CA ALA A 37 20.38 8.71 10.02
C ALA A 37 21.69 9.20 9.38
N LYS A 38 22.27 10.31 9.87
CA LYS A 38 23.55 10.82 9.38
C LYS A 38 24.71 9.89 9.76
N GLU A 39 24.74 9.36 10.98
CA GLU A 39 25.77 8.40 11.40
C GLU A 39 25.69 7.10 10.58
N VAL A 40 24.48 6.60 10.30
CA VAL A 40 24.29 5.40 9.44
C VAL A 40 24.77 5.65 8.01
N ILE A 41 24.55 6.85 7.45
CA ILE A 41 25.02 7.23 6.11
C ILE A 41 26.55 7.40 6.08
N GLU A 42 27.14 7.98 7.12
CA GLU A 42 28.60 8.14 7.22
C GLU A 42 29.32 6.79 7.43
N ASP A 43 28.73 5.86 8.18
CA ASP A 43 29.29 4.51 8.36
C ASP A 43 29.15 3.63 7.12
N GLU A 44 28.11 3.82 6.30
CA GLU A 44 27.99 3.20 4.98
C GLU A 44 29.06 3.74 4.00
N SER A 45 29.43 5.02 4.12
CA SER A 45 30.41 5.67 3.23
C SER A 45 31.88 5.25 3.45
N LYS A 46 32.20 4.67 4.63
CA LYS A 46 33.56 4.25 5.00
C LYS A 46 33.86 2.78 4.69
N LYS A 47 32.85 1.97 4.35
CA LYS A 47 33.07 0.62 3.84
C LYS A 47 33.47 0.75 2.37
N PRO A 48 34.50 0.04 1.88
CA PRO A 48 34.75 0.01 0.45
C PRO A 48 33.46 -0.48 -0.21
N ILE A 49 32.79 0.40 -0.96
CA ILE A 49 31.58 0.06 -1.71
C ILE A 49 32.04 -1.01 -2.69
N ARG A 50 31.86 -2.28 -2.33
CA ARG A 50 31.88 -3.37 -3.29
C ARG A 50 30.71 -3.07 -4.18
N VAL A 51 30.98 -2.41 -5.31
CA VAL A 51 30.03 -2.30 -6.40
C VAL A 51 29.83 -3.73 -6.88
N VAL A 52 28.86 -4.42 -6.27
CA VAL A 52 28.41 -5.73 -6.73
C VAL A 52 27.78 -5.44 -8.08
N SER A 53 28.57 -5.57 -9.13
CA SER A 53 28.08 -5.45 -10.49
C SER A 53 27.04 -6.53 -10.68
N LYS A 54 25.81 -6.12 -10.98
CA LYS A 54 24.70 -7.05 -11.22
C LYS A 54 25.13 -8.10 -12.24
N THR A 55 24.81 -9.35 -11.95
CA THR A 55 25.01 -10.46 -12.87
C THR A 55 24.17 -10.24 -14.13
N GLU A 56 24.53 -10.88 -15.24
CA GLU A 56 23.74 -10.75 -16.49
C GLU A 56 22.28 -11.18 -16.32
N ALA A 57 22.04 -12.19 -15.47
CA ALA A 57 20.69 -12.64 -15.13
C ALA A 57 19.90 -11.57 -14.37
N GLU A 58 20.54 -10.90 -13.39
CA GLU A 58 19.92 -9.80 -12.64
C GLU A 58 19.60 -8.60 -13.53
N LYS A 59 20.49 -8.24 -14.46
CA LYS A 59 20.24 -7.16 -15.43
C LYS A 59 19.02 -7.44 -16.31
N LYS A 60 18.92 -8.65 -16.87
CA LYS A 60 17.77 -9.07 -17.69
C LYS A 60 16.47 -9.07 -16.88
N PHE A 61 16.52 -9.52 -15.62
CA PHE A 61 15.36 -9.51 -14.74
C PHE A 61 14.89 -8.09 -14.43
N GLU A 62 15.80 -7.16 -14.18
CA GLU A 62 15.47 -5.75 -13.96
C GLU A 62 14.87 -5.09 -15.20
N GLU A 63 15.38 -5.39 -16.39
CA GLU A 63 14.80 -4.90 -17.64
C GLU A 63 13.36 -5.39 -17.82
N ILE A 64 13.10 -6.67 -17.54
CA ILE A 64 11.74 -7.24 -17.58
C ILE A 64 10.84 -6.58 -16.54
N GLN A 65 11.35 -6.36 -15.32
CA GLN A 65 10.59 -5.67 -14.29
C GLN A 65 10.26 -4.23 -14.69
N ARG A 66 11.22 -3.48 -15.24
CA ARG A 66 11.01 -2.12 -15.74
C ARG A 66 9.93 -2.09 -16.81
N LYS A 67 10.02 -2.96 -17.82
CA LYS A 67 8.99 -3.07 -18.87
C LYS A 67 7.60 -3.35 -18.29
N ARG A 68 7.49 -4.32 -17.37
CA ARG A 68 6.21 -4.64 -16.71
C ARG A 68 5.68 -3.49 -15.86
N LEU A 69 6.57 -2.73 -15.23
CA LEU A 69 6.20 -1.57 -14.44
C LEU A 69 5.65 -0.46 -15.35
N GLU A 70 6.34 -0.17 -16.46
CA GLU A 70 5.90 0.79 -17.47
C GLU A 70 4.51 0.42 -18.02
N ASP A 71 4.29 -0.84 -18.40
CA ASP A 71 2.98 -1.32 -18.86
C ASP A 71 1.89 -1.14 -17.80
N LYS A 72 2.20 -1.41 -16.52
CA LYS A 72 1.26 -1.23 -15.41
C LYS A 72 0.95 0.24 -15.18
N VAL A 73 1.97 1.10 -15.22
CA VAL A 73 1.82 2.56 -15.07
C VAL A 73 0.96 3.11 -16.20
N GLU A 74 1.23 2.71 -17.44
CA GLU A 74 0.44 3.14 -18.60
C GLU A 74 -1.03 2.72 -18.48
N LYS A 75 -1.30 1.45 -18.14
CA LYS A 75 -2.67 0.96 -17.93
C LYS A 75 -3.39 1.64 -16.76
N ALA A 76 -2.67 1.89 -15.66
CA ALA A 76 -3.23 2.57 -14.50
C ALA A 76 -3.48 4.07 -14.75
N ALA A 77 -2.63 4.71 -15.56
CA ALA A 77 -2.79 6.11 -15.95
C ALA A 77 -3.97 6.31 -16.92
N ARG A 78 -4.24 5.32 -17.78
CA ARG A 78 -5.36 5.37 -18.74
C ARG A 78 -6.75 5.40 -18.09
N LYS A 79 -6.91 4.88 -16.87
CA LYS A 79 -8.23 4.76 -16.22
C LYS A 79 -8.30 5.53 -14.90
N SER A 80 -9.28 6.43 -14.82
CA SER A 80 -9.63 7.10 -13.56
C SER A 80 -10.11 6.09 -12.51
N HIS A 81 -9.99 6.43 -11.23
CA HIS A 81 -10.53 5.58 -10.15
C HIS A 81 -12.03 5.35 -10.32
N LYS A 82 -12.78 6.37 -10.74
CA LYS A 82 -14.24 6.28 -10.98
C LYS A 82 -14.56 5.27 -12.08
N GLU A 83 -13.77 5.25 -13.16
CA GLU A 83 -13.92 4.30 -14.27
C GLU A 83 -13.58 2.89 -13.82
N ARG A 84 -12.53 2.71 -13.01
CA ARG A 84 -12.19 1.42 -12.40
C ARG A 84 -13.30 0.88 -11.50
N VAL A 85 -13.94 1.74 -10.71
CA VAL A 85 -15.10 1.36 -9.88
C VAL A 85 -16.30 1.00 -10.75
N ALA A 86 -16.58 1.77 -11.80
CA ALA A 86 -17.67 1.47 -12.73
C ALA A 86 -17.46 0.14 -13.48
N GLU A 87 -16.24 -0.14 -13.94
CA GLU A 87 -15.89 -1.42 -14.56
C GLU A 87 -16.00 -2.59 -13.57
N LEU A 88 -15.56 -2.40 -12.33
CA LEU A 88 -15.72 -3.41 -11.28
C LEU A 88 -17.21 -3.71 -11.06
N ASN A 89 -18.05 -2.68 -10.90
CA ASN A 89 -19.48 -2.87 -10.67
C ASN A 89 -20.15 -3.57 -11.85
N ARG A 90 -19.85 -3.16 -13.09
CA ARG A 90 -20.34 -3.86 -14.29
C ARG A 90 -19.94 -5.33 -14.31
N LYS A 91 -18.69 -5.65 -13.96
CA LYS A 91 -18.23 -7.04 -13.88
C LYS A 91 -18.95 -7.81 -12.77
N LEU A 92 -19.21 -7.19 -11.63
CA LEU A 92 -19.94 -7.83 -10.54
C LEU A 92 -21.41 -8.10 -10.92
N GLU A 93 -22.04 -7.19 -11.66
CA GLU A 93 -23.38 -7.37 -12.23
C GLU A 93 -23.44 -8.47 -13.29
N GLU A 94 -22.39 -8.60 -14.12
CA GLU A 94 -22.29 -9.63 -15.17
C GLU A 94 -21.94 -11.02 -14.61
N MET A 95 -21.26 -11.08 -13.45
CA MET A 95 -20.89 -12.35 -12.84
C MET A 95 -22.13 -13.14 -12.42
N THR A 96 -22.15 -14.41 -12.81
CA THR A 96 -23.22 -15.33 -12.45
C THR A 96 -23.31 -15.52 -10.95
N GLU A 97 -24.50 -15.37 -10.38
CA GLU A 97 -24.77 -15.62 -8.96
C GLU A 97 -24.51 -17.08 -8.58
N HIS A 98 -24.80 -18.00 -9.51
CA HIS A 98 -24.65 -19.43 -9.32
C HIS A 98 -23.49 -19.98 -10.14
N TYR A 99 -22.54 -20.62 -9.45
CA TYR A 99 -21.38 -21.29 -10.05
C TYR A 99 -21.57 -22.80 -10.15
N ASP A 100 -22.83 -23.27 -10.18
CA ASP A 100 -23.17 -24.69 -10.24
C ASP A 100 -24.26 -24.95 -11.28
N ILE A 101 -24.27 -26.16 -11.82
CA ILE A 101 -25.21 -26.55 -12.86
C ILE A 101 -26.54 -26.92 -12.18
N PRO A 102 -27.68 -26.36 -12.61
CA PRO A 102 -28.96 -26.74 -12.05
C PRO A 102 -29.18 -28.24 -12.24
N LYS A 103 -29.60 -28.92 -11.18
CA LYS A 103 -29.79 -30.37 -11.18
C LYS A 103 -30.88 -30.75 -12.19
N VAL A 104 -30.48 -31.38 -13.29
CA VAL A 104 -31.41 -31.97 -14.27
C VAL A 104 -32.01 -33.25 -13.67
N GLY A 105 -33.32 -33.21 -13.41
CA GLY A 105 -34.08 -34.38 -13.01
C GLY A 105 -34.41 -35.28 -14.21
N PRO A 106 -34.46 -36.61 -14.04
CA PRO A 106 -34.90 -37.51 -15.09
C PRO A 106 -36.40 -37.33 -15.34
N GLY A 107 -36.72 -36.71 -16.48
CA GLY A 107 -38.00 -36.76 -17.17
C GLY A 107 -37.77 -37.36 -18.53
#